data_AF-F4X7X4-F1
#
_entry.id   AF-F4X7X4-F1
#
_cell.length_a   1.000
_cell.length_b   1.000
_cell.length_c   1.000
_cell.angle_alpha   90.00
_cell.angle_beta   90.00
_cell.angle_gamma   90.00
#
_symmetry.space_group_name_H-M   'P 1'
#
loop_
_entity.id
_entity.type
_entity.pdbx_description
1 polymer ?
#
loop_
_entity_poly.entity_id
_entity_poly.type
_entity_poly.pdbx_seq_one_letter_code
_entity_poly.pdbx_strand_id
1 'polypeptide(L)'
;MASWTKFARSFSRKYSTAAPKFGGTHGVTEQTQLLWKRLSYFVGFPAIALAMLNCYLNHQAHHDDERPEFVAYEHLRMRTKKFPWGDGNHSLFHNPKVNALPDGYED
;
A
#
# COMPACT_ATOMS: atom_id res chain seq x y z
N MET A 1 -17.66 7.78 -44.40
CA MET A 1 -18.32 7.89 -43.08
C MET A 1 -17.97 6.62 -42.32
N ALA A 2 -17.17 6.55 -41.27
CA ALA A 2 -16.64 7.51 -40.31
C ALA A 2 -15.18 7.13 -39.94
N SER A 3 -14.38 8.13 -39.54
CA SER A 3 -12.99 8.00 -39.10
C SER A 3 -12.94 7.54 -37.65
N TRP A 4 -12.44 6.32 -37.40
CA TRP A 4 -12.29 5.74 -36.05
C TRP A 4 -10.90 5.98 -35.44
N THR A 5 -10.13 6.95 -35.93
CA THR A 5 -8.72 7.18 -35.54
C THR A 5 -8.53 8.12 -34.34
N LYS A 6 -9.49 8.22 -33.40
CA LYS A 6 -9.37 9.15 -32.25
C LYS A 6 -9.51 8.51 -30.86
N PHE A 7 -8.94 7.32 -30.65
CA PHE A 7 -8.81 6.73 -29.29
C PHE A 7 -7.37 6.43 -28.86
N ALA A 8 -6.38 7.10 -29.44
CA ALA A 8 -5.02 7.11 -28.92
C ALA A 8 -4.67 8.53 -28.46
N ARG A 9 -5.41 9.06 -27.47
CA ARG A 9 -4.80 10.09 -26.61
C ARG A 9 -3.76 9.38 -25.77
N SER A 10 -2.58 9.23 -26.36
CA SER A 10 -1.36 8.98 -25.60
C SER A 10 -1.36 10.01 -24.47
N PHE A 11 -1.53 9.53 -23.23
CA PHE A 11 -1.20 10.29 -22.04
C PHE A 11 0.32 10.49 -22.03
N SER A 12 0.84 11.23 -23.01
CA SER A 12 2.10 11.93 -22.86
C SER A 12 1.82 13.05 -21.87
N ARG A 13 1.75 12.68 -20.59
CA ARG A 13 1.96 13.64 -19.52
C ARG A 13 3.41 14.06 -19.71
N LYS A 14 3.63 15.11 -20.50
CA LYS A 14 4.92 15.78 -20.60
C LYS A 14 5.27 16.13 -19.16
N TYR A 15 6.33 15.50 -18.63
CA TYR A 15 6.92 15.93 -17.38
C TYR A 15 7.08 17.45 -17.45
N SER A 16 6.53 18.18 -16.47
CA SER A 16 6.63 19.64 -16.47
C SER A 16 8.10 20.02 -16.40
N THR A 17 8.72 20.30 -17.54
CA THR A 17 10.08 20.81 -17.63
C THR A 17 10.13 22.32 -17.46
N ALA A 18 8.98 22.98 -17.30
CA ALA A 18 8.88 24.40 -17.04
C ALA A 18 9.08 24.71 -15.55
N ALA A 19 10.24 24.35 -15.00
CA ALA A 19 10.74 25.08 -13.85
C ALA A 19 11.27 26.43 -14.37
N PRO A 20 10.86 27.59 -13.83
CA PRO A 20 11.35 28.87 -14.30
C PRO A 20 12.88 28.89 -14.17
N LYS A 21 13.57 29.27 -15.25
CA LYS A 21 15.01 29.55 -15.23
C LYS A 21 15.25 30.86 -14.46
N PHE A 22 15.01 30.86 -13.15
CA PHE A 22 15.36 32.00 -12.32
C PHE A 22 16.85 31.92 -12.00
N GLY A 23 17.60 32.94 -12.41
CA GLY A 23 19.03 33.03 -12.16
C GLY A 23 19.31 32.93 -10.66
N GLY A 24 20.13 31.96 -10.28
CA GLY A 24 20.67 31.84 -8.91
C GLY A 24 20.05 30.80 -7.98
N THR A 25 19.01 30.06 -8.39
CA THR A 25 18.44 28.98 -7.55
C THR A 25 18.51 27.64 -8.27
N HIS A 26 18.74 26.54 -7.53
CA HIS A 26 18.86 25.15 -8.01
C HIS A 26 17.65 24.67 -8.84
N GLY A 27 17.50 25.17 -10.06
CA GLY A 27 16.52 24.71 -11.03
C GLY A 27 16.84 23.28 -11.44
N VAL A 28 15.81 22.44 -11.54
CA VAL A 28 15.94 21.05 -12.00
C VAL A 28 16.50 21.05 -13.42
N THR A 29 17.79 20.76 -13.56
CA THR A 29 18.46 20.63 -14.87
C THR A 29 17.99 19.35 -15.57
N GLU A 30 18.15 19.27 -16.89
CA GLU A 30 17.89 18.03 -17.65
C GLU A 30 18.67 16.84 -17.08
N GLN A 31 19.90 17.09 -16.61
CA GLN A 31 20.73 16.08 -15.94
C GLN A 31 20.11 15.61 -14.62
N THR A 32 19.54 16.52 -13.84
CA THR A 32 18.79 16.18 -12.61
C THR A 32 17.57 15.32 -12.94
N GLN A 33 16.82 15.62 -14.01
CA GLN A 33 15.66 14.81 -14.42
C GLN A 33 16.08 13.40 -14.87
N LEU A 34 17.15 13.30 -15.66
CA LEU A 34 17.69 12.01 -16.11
C LEU A 34 18.23 11.19 -14.93
N LEU A 35 18.86 11.83 -13.95
CA LEU A 35 19.32 11.18 -12.71
C LEU A 35 18.14 10.53 -11.97
N TRP A 36 17.09 11.30 -11.67
CA TRP A 36 15.92 10.76 -10.96
C TRP A 36 15.21 9.67 -11.75
N LYS A 37 15.09 9.83 -13.08
CA LYS A 37 14.55 8.78 -13.95
C LYS A 37 15.36 7.48 -13.84
N ARG A 38 16.70 7.57 -13.90
CA ARG A 38 17.59 6.42 -13.76
C ARG A 38 17.49 5.81 -12.38
N LEU A 39 17.49 6.62 -11.31
CA LEU A 39 17.34 6.11 -9.94
C LEU A 39 16.00 5.40 -9.76
N SER A 40 14.89 5.95 -10.25
CA SER A 40 13.58 5.26 -10.18
C SER A 40 13.61 3.92 -10.90
N TYR A 41 14.18 3.85 -12.11
CA TYR A 41 14.20 2.61 -12.90
C TYR A 41 15.21 1.57 -12.45
N PHE A 42 16.39 1.98 -12.02
CA PHE A 42 17.51 1.08 -11.73
C PHE A 42 17.76 0.86 -10.25
N VAL A 43 17.14 1.66 -9.38
CA VAL A 43 17.25 1.51 -7.92
C VAL A 43 15.87 1.32 -7.29
N GLY A 44 14.94 2.25 -7.54
CA GLY A 44 13.61 2.23 -6.93
C GLY A 44 12.80 0.97 -7.26
N PHE A 45 12.54 0.72 -8.55
CA PHE A 45 11.78 -0.47 -8.94
C PHE A 45 12.46 -1.79 -8.54
N PRO A 46 13.79 -1.98 -8.73
CA PRO A 46 14.46 -3.18 -8.25
C PRO A 46 14.36 -3.36 -6.73
N ALA A 47 14.54 -2.30 -5.94
CA ALA A 47 14.42 -2.38 -4.49
C ALA A 47 12.99 -2.76 -4.04
N ILE A 48 11.97 -2.18 -4.66
CA ILE A 48 10.56 -2.53 -4.40
C ILE A 48 10.31 -3.98 -4.79
N ALA A 49 10.80 -4.44 -5.95
CA ALA A 49 10.63 -5.82 -6.39
C ALA A 49 11.26 -6.82 -5.42
N LEU A 50 12.46 -6.54 -4.91
CA LEU A 50 13.12 -7.38 -3.91
C LEU A 50 12.35 -7.39 -2.58
N ALA A 51 11.87 -6.24 -2.12
CA ALA A 51 11.05 -6.15 -0.91
C ALA A 51 9.71 -6.89 -1.06
N MET A 52 9.06 -6.78 -2.22
CA MET A 52 7.84 -7.51 -2.53
C MET A 52 8.09 -9.02 -2.52
N LEU A 53 9.17 -9.49 -3.13
CA LEU A 53 9.54 -10.90 -3.13
C LEU A 53 9.79 -11.40 -1.70
N ASN A 54 10.55 -10.65 -0.90
CA ASN A 54 10.81 -11.01 0.49
C ASN A 54 9.52 -11.10 1.32
N CYS A 55 8.66 -10.08 1.24
CA CYS A 55 7.37 -10.08 1.93
C CYS A 55 6.47 -11.24 1.47
N TYR A 56 6.43 -11.53 0.17
CA TYR A 56 5.66 -12.63 -0.40
C TYR A 56 6.13 -13.99 0.10
N LEU A 57 7.44 -14.26 0.06
CA LEU A 57 8.01 -15.51 0.56
C LEU A 57 7.79 -15.65 2.07
N ASN A 58 7.95 -14.57 2.84
CA ASN A 58 7.65 -14.57 4.27
C ASN A 58 6.17 -14.84 4.55
N HIS A 59 5.27 -14.22 3.79
CA HIS A 59 3.84 -14.47 3.91
C HIS A 59 3.48 -15.91 3.58
N GLN A 60 4.08 -16.52 2.55
CA GLN A 60 3.88 -17.93 2.24
C GLN A 60 4.40 -18.85 3.35
N ALA A 61 5.57 -18.56 3.91
CA ALA A 61 6.16 -19.34 4.99
C ALA A 61 5.29 -19.35 6.25
N HIS A 62 4.59 -18.24 6.51
CA HIS A 62 3.74 -18.04 7.70
C HIS A 62 2.23 -18.13 7.39
N HIS A 63 1.84 -18.58 6.20
CA HIS A 63 0.43 -18.60 5.78
C HIS A 63 -0.41 -19.56 6.63
N ASP A 64 0.22 -20.67 7.03
CA ASP A 64 -0.39 -21.77 7.78
C ASP A 64 0.03 -21.77 9.25
N ASP A 65 0.65 -20.67 9.73
CA ASP A 65 0.97 -20.52 11.15
C ASP A 65 -0.30 -20.67 12.00
N GLU A 66 -0.20 -21.48 13.05
CA GLU A 66 -1.28 -21.65 14.01
C GLU A 66 -1.57 -20.32 14.71
N ARG A 67 -2.86 -19.97 14.81
CA ARG A 67 -3.27 -18.78 15.55
C ARG A 67 -2.84 -18.92 17.02
N PRO A 68 -2.34 -17.86 17.67
CA PRO A 68 -1.88 -17.94 19.05
C PRO A 68 -3.05 -18.27 19.98
N GLU A 69 -2.77 -19.00 21.06
CA GLU A 69 -3.77 -19.33 22.08
C GLU A 69 -4.47 -18.08 22.63
N PHE A 70 -5.78 -18.20 22.87
CA PHE A 70 -6.55 -17.08 23.38
C PHE A 70 -6.24 -16.82 24.86
N VAL A 71 -5.75 -15.62 25.15
CA VAL A 71 -5.63 -15.10 26.51
C VAL A 71 -6.43 -13.81 26.62
N ALA A 72 -7.37 -13.78 27.57
CA ALA A 72 -8.28 -12.67 27.84
C ALA A 72 -7.59 -11.52 28.59
N TYR A 73 -6.60 -10.90 27.95
CA TYR A 73 -5.93 -9.72 28.50
C TYR A 73 -6.91 -8.54 28.64
N GLU A 74 -6.99 -7.97 29.84
CA GLU A 74 -7.92 -6.87 30.16
C GLU A 74 -7.70 -5.61 29.31
N HIS A 75 -6.47 -5.37 28.86
CA HIS A 75 -6.11 -4.22 28.03
C HIS A 75 -6.36 -4.45 26.53
N LEU A 76 -6.70 -5.67 26.12
CA LEU A 76 -7.01 -6.01 24.72
C LEU A 76 -8.52 -6.20 24.54
N ARG A 77 -8.99 -6.10 23.29
CA ARG A 77 -10.40 -6.28 22.90
C ARG A 77 -11.40 -5.48 23.75
N MET A 78 -11.01 -4.30 24.24
CA MET A 78 -11.90 -3.44 25.02
C MET A 78 -13.17 -3.08 24.22
N ARG A 79 -14.31 -3.10 24.91
CA ARG A 79 -15.64 -2.75 24.39
C ARG A 79 -16.37 -1.86 25.39
N THR A 80 -15.98 -0.59 25.47
CA THR A 80 -16.64 0.39 26.36
C THR A 80 -18.00 0.85 25.82
N LYS A 81 -18.13 0.90 24.49
CA LYS A 81 -19.38 1.16 23.77
C LYS A 81 -19.43 0.24 22.56
N LYS A 82 -20.64 -0.23 22.22
CA LYS A 82 -20.88 -1.02 21.01
C LYS A 82 -20.54 -0.24 19.74
N PHE A 83 -20.03 -0.93 18.73
CA PHE A 83 -19.83 -0.35 17.40
C PHE A 83 -21.19 0.01 16.76
N PRO A 84 -21.25 1.05 15.90
CA PRO A 84 -22.50 1.50 15.27
C PRO A 84 -22.90 0.66 14.04
N TRP A 85 -22.44 -0.59 13.92
CA TRP A 85 -22.76 -1.51 12.82
C TRP A 85 -22.85 -2.95 13.33
N GLY A 86 -23.46 -3.82 12.52
CA GLY A 86 -23.56 -5.25 12.81
C GLY A 86 -24.18 -5.53 14.19
N ASP A 87 -23.54 -6.40 14.95
CA ASP A 87 -23.91 -6.77 16.32
C ASP A 87 -23.31 -5.83 17.39
N GLY A 88 -22.47 -4.89 16.96
CA GLY A 88 -21.75 -3.97 17.83
C GLY A 88 -20.53 -4.55 18.54
N ASN A 89 -20.17 -5.81 18.31
CA ASN A 89 -19.01 -6.48 18.92
C ASN A 89 -17.85 -6.71 17.93
N HIS A 90 -18.20 -6.84 16.65
CA HIS A 90 -17.25 -7.06 15.55
C HIS A 90 -16.64 -5.76 15.03
N SER A 91 -15.31 -5.74 14.88
CA SER A 91 -14.60 -4.62 14.24
C SER A 91 -14.95 -4.51 12.75
N LEU A 92 -14.70 -3.35 12.14
CA LEU A 92 -15.04 -3.12 10.72
C LEU A 92 -14.36 -4.11 9.76
N PHE A 93 -13.10 -4.46 10.04
CA PHE A 93 -12.32 -5.44 9.29
C PHE A 93 -12.08 -6.68 10.16
N HIS A 94 -13.17 -7.28 10.64
CA HIS A 94 -13.11 -8.51 11.42
C HIS A 94 -12.74 -9.71 10.55
N ASN A 95 -11.79 -10.51 11.02
CA ASN A 95 -11.40 -11.77 10.41
C ASN A 95 -11.53 -12.90 11.45
N PRO A 96 -12.54 -13.79 11.34
CA PRO A 96 -12.80 -14.86 12.32
C PRO A 96 -11.58 -15.76 12.56
N LYS A 97 -10.72 -15.96 11.55
CA LYS A 97 -9.53 -16.81 11.66
C LYS A 97 -8.52 -16.29 12.68
N VAL A 98 -8.37 -14.97 12.83
CA VAL A 98 -7.25 -14.35 13.58
C VAL A 98 -7.67 -13.32 14.62
N ASN A 99 -8.87 -12.76 14.53
CA ASN A 99 -9.35 -11.74 15.45
C ASN A 99 -10.26 -12.39 16.50
N ALA A 100 -9.75 -12.60 17.70
CA ALA A 100 -10.57 -13.00 18.83
C ALA A 100 -11.51 -11.88 19.28
N LEU A 101 -12.73 -12.26 19.66
CA LEU A 101 -13.66 -11.45 20.42
C LEU A 101 -13.25 -11.42 21.91
N PRO A 102 -13.92 -10.61 22.76
CA PRO A 102 -13.64 -10.58 24.20
C PRO A 102 -13.81 -11.93 24.90
N ASP A 103 -14.63 -12.82 24.36
CA ASP A 103 -14.98 -14.15 24.86
C ASP A 103 -14.15 -15.29 24.26
N GLY A 104 -13.44 -15.06 23.15
CA GLY A 104 -12.61 -16.08 22.52
C GLY A 104 -12.47 -15.92 21.01
N TYR A 105 -11.84 -16.89 20.38
CA TYR A 105 -11.90 -17.01 18.93
C TYR A 105 -13.24 -17.58 18.50
N GLU A 106 -13.63 -17.23 17.28
CA GLU A 106 -14.75 -17.85 16.60
C GLU A 106 -14.27 -19.13 15.90
N ASP A 107 -15.17 -20.11 15.82
CA ASP A 107 -14.98 -21.41 15.16
C ASP A 107 -15.38 -21.37 13.67
#